data_AF-A0A8H6N1Y7-F1
#
_entry.id   AF-A0A8H6N1Y7-F1
#
_cell.length_a   1.000
_cell.length_b   1.000
_cell.length_c   1.000
_cell.angle_alpha   90.00
_cell.angle_beta   90.00
_cell.angle_gamma   90.00
#
_symmetry.space_group_name_H-M   'P 1'
#
loop_
_entity.id
_entity.type
_entity.pdbx_description
1 polymer ?
#
loop_
_entity_poly.entity_id
_entity_poly.type
_entity_poly.pdbx_seq_one_letter_code
_entity_poly.pdbx_strand_id
1 'polypeptide(L)'
;MTMRWKVQAQDVDDDIPAMCHRLWKRLKKHHSCSVWGLPMFRPKCHEVDDPRPGHKGLYWQFETSLFCSTKRVQGAWWDATHNRHGPLVCSNDGWAV
;
A
#
# COMPACT_ATOMS: atom_id res chain seq x y z
N MET A 1 18.78 -3.96 3.88
CA MET A 1 18.40 -2.80 3.05
C MET A 1 16.95 -2.97 2.63
N THR A 2 16.07 -2.10 3.12
CA THR A 2 14.61 -2.14 2.93
C THR A 2 14.11 -0.87 2.23
N MET A 3 12.96 -0.94 1.57
CA MET A 3 12.24 0.23 1.03
C MET A 3 10.96 0.44 1.80
N ARG A 4 10.70 1.69 2.20
CA ARG A 4 9.44 2.09 2.82
C ARG A 4 8.49 2.66 1.79
N TRP A 5 7.28 2.12 1.78
CA TRP A 5 6.20 2.53 0.91
C TRP A 5 5.16 3.26 1.73
N LYS A 6 4.75 4.43 1.24
CA LYS A 6 3.57 5.14 1.72
C LYS A 6 2.63 5.29 0.53
N VAL A 7 1.44 4.75 0.70
CA VAL A 7 0.37 4.73 -0.29
C VAL A 7 -0.81 5.46 0.35
N GLN A 8 -1.27 6.50 -0.34
CA GLN A 8 -2.51 7.18 -0.01
C GLN A 8 -3.44 7.04 -1.20
N ALA A 9 -4.64 6.58 -0.93
CA ALA A 9 -5.72 6.58 -1.91
C ALA A 9 -6.88 7.41 -1.36
N GLN A 10 -7.54 8.08 -2.27
CA GLN A 10 -8.76 8.82 -2.02
C GLN A 10 -9.92 8.07 -2.65
N ASP A 11 -11.15 8.45 -2.29
CA ASP A 11 -12.35 7.97 -2.98
C ASP A 11 -12.52 6.45 -2.88
N VAL A 12 -12.29 5.89 -1.68
CA VAL A 12 -12.42 4.45 -1.41
C VAL A 12 -13.81 4.14 -0.87
N ASP A 13 -14.72 3.76 -1.75
CA ASP A 13 -16.09 3.30 -1.42
C ASP A 13 -16.16 1.89 -0.80
N ASP A 14 -15.02 1.18 -0.75
CA ASP A 14 -14.93 -0.21 -0.29
C ASP A 14 -14.67 -0.30 1.24
N ASP A 15 -14.96 -1.46 1.82
CA ASP A 15 -14.63 -1.74 3.22
C ASP A 15 -13.09 -1.73 3.41
N ILE A 16 -12.57 -0.68 4.05
CA ILE A 16 -11.13 -0.44 4.24
C ILE A 16 -10.43 -1.65 4.88
N PRO A 17 -10.94 -2.26 5.98
CA PRO A 17 -10.36 -3.48 6.54
C PRO A 17 -10.24 -4.63 5.53
N ALA A 18 -11.31 -4.89 4.75
CA ALA A 18 -11.28 -5.92 3.72
C ALA A 18 -10.28 -5.59 2.60
N MET A 19 -10.22 -4.33 2.17
CA MET A 19 -9.29 -3.85 1.16
C MET A 19 -7.83 -3.98 1.62
N CYS A 20 -7.53 -3.58 2.85
CA CYS A 20 -6.24 -3.82 3.49
C CYS A 20 -5.85 -5.30 3.45
N HIS A 21 -6.77 -6.20 3.82
CA HIS A 21 -6.50 -7.64 3.78
C HIS A 21 -6.19 -8.12 2.36
N ARG A 22 -6.94 -7.66 1.35
CA ARG A 22 -6.70 -7.99 -0.07
C ARG A 22 -5.33 -7.48 -0.53
N LEU A 23 -4.97 -6.25 -0.19
CA LEU A 23 -3.68 -5.64 -0.54
C LEU A 23 -2.50 -6.44 0.03
N TRP A 24 -2.54 -6.79 1.32
CA TRP A 24 -1.50 -7.61 1.93
C TRP A 24 -1.40 -9.00 1.30
N LYS A 25 -2.54 -9.63 1.01
CA LYS A 25 -2.58 -10.96 0.39
C LYS A 25 -1.99 -10.95 -1.02
N ARG A 26 -2.28 -9.91 -1.81
CA ARG A 26 -1.73 -9.72 -3.16
C ARG A 26 -0.24 -9.40 -3.12
N LEU A 27 0.18 -8.51 -2.22
CA LEU A 27 1.60 -8.17 -2.06
C LEU A 27 2.43 -9.38 -1.63
N LYS A 28 1.92 -10.21 -0.71
CA LYS A 28 2.58 -11.43 -0.24
C LYS A 28 2.77 -12.49 -1.34
N LYS A 29 1.95 -12.49 -2.40
CA LYS A 29 2.18 -13.36 -3.57
C LYS A 29 3.48 -13.01 -4.31
N HIS A 30 3.93 -11.76 -4.23
CA HIS A 30 5.18 -11.36 -4.84
C HIS A 30 6.33 -11.56 -3.85
N HIS A 31 7.04 -12.69 -3.97
CA HIS A 31 8.18 -13.02 -3.10
C HIS A 31 9.23 -11.89 -2.96
N SER A 32 9.44 -11.12 -4.03
CA SER A 32 10.35 -9.96 -4.07
C SER A 32 9.84 -8.75 -3.26
N CYS A 33 8.54 -8.66 -3.02
CA CYS A 33 7.86 -7.61 -2.27
C CYS A 33 7.30 -8.11 -0.93
N SER A 34 7.74 -9.29 -0.47
CA SER A 34 7.42 -9.78 0.85
C SER A 34 7.71 -8.69 1.89
N VAL A 35 6.69 -8.36 2.68
CA VAL A 35 6.82 -7.40 3.76
C VAL A 35 7.59 -8.09 4.87
N TRP A 36 8.83 -7.67 5.05
CA TRP A 36 9.61 -8.13 6.20
C TRP A 36 9.09 -7.34 7.39
N GLY A 37 8.31 -8.00 8.24
CA GLY A 37 7.84 -7.44 9.51
C GLY A 37 8.99 -7.28 10.49
N LEU A 38 9.99 -6.47 10.13
CA LEU A 38 11.06 -6.11 11.04
C LEU A 38 10.43 -5.40 12.26
N PRO A 39 10.91 -5.68 13.47
CA PRO A 39 10.29 -5.16 14.69
C PRO A 39 10.26 -3.62 14.75
N MET A 40 11.15 -2.94 14.01
CA MET A 40 11.15 -1.47 13.89
C MET A 40 10.01 -0.90 13.06
N PHE A 41 9.44 -1.68 12.12
CA PHE A 41 8.45 -1.18 11.18
C PHE A 41 7.24 -2.10 11.11
N ARG A 42 6.16 -1.65 11.77
CA ARG A 42 4.87 -2.33 11.69
C ARG A 42 4.13 -1.86 10.43
N PRO A 43 3.71 -2.78 9.54
CA PRO A 43 2.81 -2.44 8.44
C PRO A 43 1.54 -1.80 8.99
N LYS A 44 1.12 -0.69 8.39
CA LYS A 44 -0.10 0.04 8.75
C LYS A 44 -1.04 0.08 7.56
N CYS A 45 -2.31 -0.18 7.81
CA CYS A 45 -3.35 0.01 6.83
C CYS A 45 -4.59 0.47 7.59
N HIS A 46 -5.04 1.69 7.36
CA HIS A 46 -6.17 2.28 8.08
C HIS A 46 -6.92 3.27 7.18
N GLU A 47 -8.18 3.49 7.56
CA GLU A 47 -9.01 4.54 7.00
C GLU A 47 -8.48 5.90 7.45
N VAL A 48 -8.46 6.85 6.53
CA VAL A 48 -8.15 8.26 6.79
C VAL A 48 -9.25 9.12 6.21
N ASP A 49 -9.46 10.31 6.74
CA ASP A 49 -10.45 11.23 6.20
C ASP A 49 -10.08 11.64 4.77
N ASP A 50 -11.04 11.52 3.86
CA ASP A 50 -10.91 12.05 2.51
C ASP A 50 -11.28 13.55 2.52
N PRO A 51 -10.55 14.41 1.80
CA PRO A 51 -10.96 15.80 1.63
C PRO A 51 -12.31 15.96 0.90
N ARG A 52 -12.81 14.92 0.20
CA ARG A 52 -14.14 14.94 -0.42
C ARG A 52 -15.23 14.46 0.56
N PRO A 53 -16.32 15.22 0.72
CA PRO A 53 -17.41 14.84 1.60
C PRO A 53 -18.09 13.55 1.12
N GLY A 54 -18.22 12.57 2.03
CA GLY A 54 -18.85 11.27 1.75
C GLY A 54 -17.89 10.19 1.23
N HIS A 55 -16.62 10.52 1.02
CA HIS A 55 -15.59 9.56 0.59
C HIS A 55 -14.66 9.21 1.74
N LYS A 56 -14.03 8.03 1.65
CA LYS A 56 -13.03 7.56 2.60
C LYS A 56 -11.67 7.52 1.94
N GLY A 57 -10.65 7.96 2.68
CA GLY A 57 -9.28 7.78 2.31
C GLY A 57 -8.73 6.45 2.86
N LEU A 58 -7.74 5.91 2.17
CA LEU A 58 -6.97 4.77 2.65
C LEU A 58 -5.52 5.19 2.81
N TYR A 59 -4.96 4.96 3.99
CA TYR A 59 -3.53 5.04 4.24
C TYR A 59 -2.93 3.66 4.39
N TRP A 60 -2.02 3.31 3.48
CA TRP A 60 -1.32 2.03 3.47
C TRP A 60 0.20 2.24 3.51
N GLN A 61 0.86 1.67 4.50
CA GLN A 61 2.29 1.84 4.73
C GLN A 61 2.96 0.50 5.08
N PHE A 62 4.07 0.21 4.43
CA PHE A 62 4.85 -1.02 4.66
C PHE A 62 6.30 -0.86 4.27
N GLU A 63 7.10 -1.84 4.67
CA GLU A 63 8.47 -1.99 4.19
C GLU A 63 8.65 -3.29 3.41
N THR A 64 9.42 -3.22 2.34
CA THR A 64 9.80 -4.38 1.53
C THR A 64 11.31 -4.46 1.40
N SER A 65 11.80 -5.52 0.75
CA SER A 65 13.18 -5.53 0.25
C SER A 65 13.39 -4.46 -0.85
N LEU A 66 14.63 -3.99 -1.03
CA LEU A 66 15.04 -3.14 -2.17
C LEU A 66 14.73 -3.77 -3.54
N PHE A 67 14.59 -5.09 -3.61
CA PHE A 67 14.23 -5.79 -4.84
C PHE A 67 12.75 -5.62 -5.24
N CYS A 68 11.93 -5.01 -4.38
CA CYS A 68 10.56 -4.68 -4.72
C CYS A 68 10.50 -3.39 -5.51
N SER A 69 10.06 -3.48 -6.77
CA SER A 69 9.89 -2.31 -7.63
C SER A 69 8.50 -1.69 -7.46
N THR A 70 8.40 -0.37 -7.65
CA THR A 70 7.14 0.39 -7.63
C THR A 70 6.07 -0.21 -8.54
N LYS A 71 6.47 -0.70 -9.71
CA LYS A 71 5.56 -1.36 -10.66
C LYS A 71 4.85 -2.58 -10.07
N ARG A 72 5.50 -3.33 -9.17
CA ARG A 72 4.89 -4.49 -8.50
C ARG A 72 3.89 -4.06 -7.43
N VAL A 73 4.20 -3.00 -6.68
CA VAL A 73 3.27 -2.40 -5.71
C VAL A 73 2.04 -1.85 -6.41
N GLN A 74 2.22 -1.12 -7.51
CA GLN A 74 1.13 -0.65 -8.36
C GLN A 74 0.33 -1.83 -8.95
N GLY A 75 1.00 -2.90 -9.37
CA GLY A 75 0.33 -4.12 -9.83
C GLY A 75 -0.54 -4.75 -8.74
N ALA A 76 -0.01 -4.91 -7.52
CA ALA A 76 -0.77 -5.45 -6.38
C ALA A 76 -1.97 -4.57 -6.01
N TRP A 77 -1.83 -3.25 -6.11
CA TRP A 77 -2.93 -2.30 -5.93
C TRP A 77 -3.99 -2.45 -6.99
N TRP A 78 -3.59 -2.48 -8.26
CA TRP A 78 -4.49 -2.68 -9.38
C TRP A 78 -5.27 -3.98 -9.22
N ASP A 79 -4.59 -5.05 -8.82
CA ASP A 79 -5.18 -6.36 -8.56
C ASP A 79 -6.14 -6.39 -7.36
N ALA A 80 -5.94 -5.51 -6.38
CA ALA A 80 -6.77 -5.43 -5.18
C ALA A 80 -7.99 -4.52 -5.37
N THR A 81 -7.84 -3.46 -6.16
CA THR A 81 -8.83 -2.40 -6.37
C THR A 81 -9.55 -2.49 -7.70
N HIS A 82 -9.10 -3.38 -8.59
CA HIS A 82 -9.59 -3.50 -9.96
C HIS A 82 -9.60 -2.15 -10.71
N ASN A 83 -8.63 -1.26 -10.43
CA ASN A 83 -8.51 0.08 -11.01
C ASN A 83 -9.67 1.05 -10.70
N ARG A 84 -10.48 0.79 -9.69
CA ARG A 84 -11.61 1.69 -9.38
C ARG A 84 -11.20 3.02 -8.75
N HIS A 85 -10.04 3.04 -8.06
CA HIS A 85 -9.60 4.18 -7.26
C HIS A 85 -8.42 4.96 -7.91
N GLY A 86 -8.13 4.70 -9.18
CA GLY A 86 -7.10 5.41 -9.93
C GLY A 86 -5.64 5.03 -9.58
N PRO A 87 -4.67 5.74 -10.18
CA PRO A 87 -3.25 5.44 -10.00
C PRO A 87 -2.78 5.75 -8.58
N LEU A 88 -1.97 4.85 -8.02
CA LEU A 88 -1.33 5.07 -6.74
C LEU A 88 -0.26 6.14 -6.80
N VAL A 89 -0.36 7.10 -5.87
CA VAL A 89 0.76 7.95 -5.49
C VAL A 89 1.60 7.19 -4.47
N CYS A 90 2.65 6.51 -4.94
CA CYS A 90 3.68 5.95 -4.07
C CYS A 90 4.75 7.01 -3.80
N SER A 91 4.79 7.54 -2.59
CA SER A 91 5.96 8.31 -2.13
C SER A 91 7.02 7.32 -1.65
N ASN A 92 8.06 7.14 -2.47
CA ASN A 92 9.25 6.39 -2.10
C ASN A 92 10.21 7.35 -1.38
N ASP A 93 10.07 7.46 -0.07
CA ASP A 93 11.09 8.10 0.76
C ASP A 93 12.29 7.13 0.86
N GLY A 94 13.16 7.17 -0.15
CA GLY A 94 14.43 6.45 -0.15
C GLY A 94 15.39 7.11 0.84
N TRP A 95 15.49 6.57 2.06
CA TRP A 95 16.54 6.95 2.99
C TRP A 95 17.74 6.04 2.66
N ALA A 96 18.65 6.57 1.85
CA ALA A 96 20.01 6.06 1.76
C ALA A 96 20.65 6.18 3.15
N VAL A 97 21.13 5.05 3.68
CA VAL A 97 22.18 4.99 4.69
C VAL A 97 23.36 4.26 4.09
#